data_AF-A0A2V6W9W4-F1
#
_entry.id   AF-A0A2V6W9W4-F1
#
_cell.length_a   1.000
_cell.length_b   1.000
_cell.length_c   1.000
_cell.angle_alpha   90.00
_cell.angle_beta   90.00
_cell.angle_gamma   90.00
#
_symmetry.space_group_name_H-M   'P 1'
#
loop_
_entity.id
_entity.type
_entity.pdbx_description
1 polymer ?
#
loop_
_entity_poly.entity_id
_entity_poly.type
_entity_poly.pdbx_seq_one_letter_code
_entity_poly.pdbx_strand_id
1 'polypeptide(L)'
;MRAATARPLIVKLSPDFAAANEGAIIPAALDAGVTIVNYGNTRRITEPRLSQGAGGLSGPELFPATLDNLRRTRAKFGESLEIIATGGVDSPDRALALLRAGANACAYFTGFITRGPGL
;
A
#
# COMPACT_ATOMS: atom_id res chain seq x y z
N MET A 1 -12.98 -4.94 17.39
CA MET A 1 -12.74 -3.75 16.54
C MET A 1 -14.04 -3.07 16.15
N ARG A 2 -14.95 -3.71 15.40
CA ARG A 2 -16.22 -3.07 15.00
C ARG A 2 -17.13 -2.63 16.15
N ALA A 3 -17.21 -3.39 17.25
CA ALA A 3 -17.98 -2.99 18.42
C ALA A 3 -17.48 -1.69 19.10
N ALA A 4 -16.24 -1.26 18.84
CA ALA A 4 -15.64 -0.07 19.46
C ALA A 4 -15.78 1.20 18.61
N THR A 5 -16.16 1.10 17.32
CA THR A 5 -16.26 2.28 16.43
C THR A 5 -17.10 2.01 15.18
N ALA A 6 -17.89 3.02 14.79
CA ALA A 6 -18.60 3.06 13.50
C ALA A 6 -17.75 3.65 12.36
N ARG A 7 -16.55 4.21 12.66
CA ARG A 7 -15.67 4.79 11.64
C ARG A 7 -15.16 3.72 10.67
N PRO A 8 -14.79 4.10 9.43
CA PRO A 8 -14.10 3.18 8.53
C PRO A 8 -12.84 2.60 9.16
N LEU A 9 -12.63 1.30 8.99
CA LEU A 9 -11.42 0.61 9.39
C LEU A 9 -10.59 0.33 8.14
N ILE A 10 -9.27 0.41 8.25
CA ILE A 10 -8.34 0.18 7.14
C ILE A 10 -7.28 -0.80 7.61
N VAL A 11 -7.08 -1.89 6.88
CA VAL A 11 -5.95 -2.79 7.10
C VAL A 11 -4.78 -2.33 6.24
N LYS A 12 -3.63 -2.02 6.86
CA LYS A 12 -2.42 -1.64 6.13
C LYS A 12 -1.52 -2.87 5.95
N LEU A 13 -1.15 -3.14 4.71
CA LEU A 13 -0.45 -4.35 4.28
C LEU A 13 1.02 -4.05 3.96
N SER A 14 1.91 -4.97 4.34
CA SER A 14 3.31 -4.93 3.88
C SER A 14 3.39 -5.32 2.39
N PRO A 15 4.28 -4.69 1.60
CA PRO A 15 4.48 -5.08 0.20
C PRO A 15 5.19 -6.43 0.05
N ASP A 16 5.84 -6.93 1.11
CA ASP A 16 6.72 -8.09 1.06
C ASP A 16 5.99 -9.45 1.09
N PHE A 17 4.68 -9.46 1.38
CA PHE A 17 3.93 -10.69 1.65
C PHE A 17 2.70 -10.87 0.75
N ALA A 18 2.84 -10.66 -0.57
CA ALA A 18 1.71 -10.70 -1.50
C ALA A 18 0.83 -11.97 -1.40
N ALA A 19 1.44 -13.15 -1.39
CA ALA A 19 0.69 -14.41 -1.30
C ALA A 19 -0.11 -14.52 0.02
N ALA A 20 0.45 -14.09 1.15
CA ALA A 20 -0.25 -14.11 2.43
C ALA A 20 -1.31 -13.01 2.52
N ASN A 21 -1.02 -11.82 1.98
CA ASN A 21 -1.97 -10.71 1.90
C ASN A 21 -3.23 -11.15 1.13
N GLU A 22 -3.04 -11.67 -0.08
CA GLU A 22 -4.11 -12.08 -0.98
C GLU A 22 -4.75 -13.42 -0.59
N GLY A 23 -4.02 -14.31 0.09
CA GLY A 23 -4.48 -15.65 0.45
C GLY A 23 -5.17 -15.75 1.80
N ALA A 24 -4.82 -14.88 2.75
CA ALA A 24 -5.28 -14.99 4.14
C ALA A 24 -5.71 -13.66 4.75
N ILE A 25 -4.88 -12.61 4.63
CA ILE A 25 -5.10 -11.37 5.38
C ILE A 25 -6.30 -10.57 4.84
N ILE A 26 -6.38 -10.36 3.52
CA ILE A 26 -7.50 -9.65 2.90
C ILE A 26 -8.83 -10.41 3.10
N PRO A 27 -8.91 -11.73 2.85
CA PRO A 27 -10.11 -12.50 3.19
C PRO A 27 -10.54 -12.36 4.65
N ALA A 28 -9.61 -12.52 5.60
CA ALA A 28 -9.93 -12.37 7.03
C ALA A 28 -10.39 -10.96 7.39
N ALA A 29 -9.85 -9.92 6.74
CA ALA A 29 -10.31 -8.55 6.92
C ALA A 29 -11.75 -8.36 6.40
N LEU A 30 -12.07 -8.92 5.24
CA LEU A 30 -13.40 -8.90 4.66
C LEU A 30 -14.42 -9.64 5.54
N ASP A 31 -14.08 -10.83 6.04
CA ASP A 31 -14.91 -11.60 6.97
C ASP A 31 -15.19 -10.83 8.27
N ALA A 32 -14.24 -9.99 8.71
CA ALA A 32 -14.39 -9.10 9.85
C ALA A 32 -15.14 -7.78 9.54
N GLY A 33 -15.63 -7.60 8.31
CA GLY A 33 -16.36 -6.40 7.87
C GLY A 33 -15.47 -5.18 7.63
N VAL A 34 -14.19 -5.40 7.29
CA VAL A 34 -13.23 -4.37 6.89
C VAL A 34 -13.00 -4.43 5.39
N THR A 35 -13.53 -3.46 4.67
CA THR A 35 -13.57 -3.43 3.19
C THR A 35 -12.55 -2.48 2.57
N ILE A 36 -11.67 -1.87 3.38
CA ILE A 36 -10.64 -0.94 2.92
C ILE A 36 -9.26 -1.47 3.29
N VAL A 37 -8.38 -1.54 2.31
CA VAL A 37 -6.96 -1.87 2.51
C VAL A 37 -6.07 -0.73 2.06
N ASN A 38 -5.03 -0.46 2.83
CA ASN A 38 -3.88 0.29 2.35
C ASN A 38 -2.80 -0.72 1.94
N TYR A 39 -2.65 -0.93 0.64
CA TYR A 39 -1.63 -1.83 0.12
C TYR A 39 -0.32 -1.05 -0.05
N GLY A 40 0.54 -1.16 0.96
CA GLY A 40 1.87 -0.58 0.93
C GLY A 40 2.41 -0.21 2.30
N ASN A 41 3.69 -0.47 2.47
CA ASN A 41 4.52 -0.09 3.60
C ASN A 41 5.97 0.00 3.09
N THR A 42 6.94 0.24 3.95
CA THR A 42 8.35 0.09 3.58
C THR A 42 8.70 -1.36 3.30
N ARG A 43 9.62 -1.61 2.37
CA ARG A 43 10.20 -2.94 2.09
C ARG A 43 11.37 -3.20 3.03
N ARG A 44 11.44 -4.36 3.67
CA ARG A 44 12.59 -4.67 4.53
C ARG A 44 13.88 -4.83 3.71
N ILE A 45 14.95 -4.17 4.16
CA ILE A 45 16.30 -4.29 3.58
C ILE A 45 17.35 -4.45 4.67
N THR A 46 18.48 -5.07 4.31
CA THR A 46 19.72 -4.99 5.07
C THR A 46 20.49 -3.76 4.59
N GLU A 47 20.91 -2.90 5.52
CA GLU A 47 21.66 -1.69 5.22
C GLU A 47 22.65 -1.44 6.37
N PRO A 48 23.95 -1.79 6.18
CA PRO A 48 24.96 -1.68 7.23
C PRO A 48 25.19 -0.27 7.75
N ARG A 49 24.82 0.77 6.98
CA ARG A 49 24.93 2.17 7.42
C ARG A 49 23.87 2.56 8.45
N LEU A 50 22.77 1.81 8.56
CA LEU A 50 21.77 2.03 9.60
C LEU A 50 22.27 1.48 10.94
N SER A 51 21.91 2.13 12.04
CA SER A 51 22.33 1.72 13.40
C SER A 51 21.90 0.30 13.76
N GLN A 52 20.81 -0.19 13.16
CA GLN A 52 20.28 -1.55 13.36
C GLN A 52 20.75 -2.55 12.28
N GLY A 53 21.60 -2.13 11.34
CA GLY A 53 22.06 -2.93 10.19
C GLY A 53 20.96 -3.32 9.18
N ALA A 54 19.73 -2.90 9.42
CA ALA A 54 18.56 -3.17 8.59
C ALA A 54 17.48 -2.10 8.82
N GLY A 55 16.52 -2.02 7.90
CA GLY A 55 15.42 -1.07 8.01
C GLY A 55 14.37 -1.24 6.92
N GLY A 56 13.46 -0.27 6.85
CA GLY A 56 12.46 -0.17 5.80
C GLY A 56 12.91 0.78 4.69
N LEU A 57 13.08 0.26 3.48
CA LEU A 57 13.23 1.07 2.27
C LEU A 57 11.88 1.65 1.88
N SER A 58 11.88 2.95 1.58
CA SER A 58 10.74 3.68 1.00
C SER A 58 11.18 4.38 -0.29
N GLY A 59 10.25 5.03 -0.97
CA GLY A 59 10.58 5.90 -2.10
C GLY A 59 10.37 5.29 -3.47
N PRO A 60 10.89 5.97 -4.51
CA PRO A 60 10.51 5.73 -5.91
C PRO A 60 10.75 4.30 -6.39
N GLU A 61 11.72 3.61 -5.80
CA GLU A 61 12.07 2.21 -6.11
C GLU A 61 10.95 1.22 -5.79
N LEU A 62 10.03 1.56 -4.87
CA LEU A 62 8.90 0.68 -4.55
C LEU A 62 7.80 0.69 -5.61
N PHE A 63 7.75 1.72 -6.47
CA PHE A 63 6.60 1.95 -7.34
C PHE A 63 6.27 0.78 -8.29
N PRO A 64 7.23 0.13 -8.96
CA PRO A 64 6.92 -1.02 -9.82
C PRO A 64 6.22 -2.14 -9.05
N ALA A 65 6.69 -2.47 -7.84
CA ALA A 65 6.09 -3.49 -7.00
C ALA A 65 4.72 -3.06 -6.46
N THR A 66 4.55 -1.78 -6.09
CA THR A 66 3.25 -1.23 -5.68
C THR A 66 2.21 -1.37 -6.79
N LEU A 67 2.57 -1.02 -8.02
CA LEU A 67 1.68 -1.11 -9.18
C LEU A 67 1.30 -2.57 -9.51
N ASP A 68 2.26 -3.48 -9.44
CA ASP A 68 2.04 -4.90 -9.67
C ASP A 68 1.14 -5.53 -8.58
N ASN A 69 1.43 -5.26 -7.31
CA ASN A 69 0.61 -5.67 -6.18
C ASN A 69 -0.84 -5.17 -6.30
N LEU A 70 -1.01 -3.90 -6.69
CA LEU A 70 -2.33 -3.30 -6.92
C LEU A 70 -3.11 -4.04 -8.00
N ARG A 71 -2.49 -4.29 -9.17
CA ARG A 71 -3.14 -4.96 -10.29
C ARG A 71 -3.58 -6.37 -9.92
N ARG A 72 -2.71 -7.15 -9.26
CA ARG A 72 -3.07 -8.50 -8.80
C ARG A 72 -4.20 -8.48 -7.77
N THR A 73 -4.10 -7.60 -6.78
CA THR A 73 -5.14 -7.46 -5.75
C THR A 73 -6.47 -7.06 -6.37
N ARG A 74 -6.49 -6.07 -7.28
CA ARG A 74 -7.70 -5.65 -7.97
C ARG A 74 -8.29 -6.76 -8.84
N ALA A 75 -7.45 -7.50 -9.57
CA ALA A 75 -7.90 -8.64 -10.38
C ALA A 75 -8.53 -9.75 -9.53
N LYS A 76 -8.02 -9.96 -8.31
CA LYS A 76 -8.50 -11.02 -7.42
C LYS A 76 -9.78 -10.64 -6.67
N PHE A 77 -9.88 -9.41 -6.17
CA PHE A 77 -10.95 -9.00 -5.26
C PHE A 77 -12.02 -8.13 -5.91
N GLY A 78 -11.84 -7.72 -7.17
CA GLY A 78 -12.81 -6.86 -7.87
C GLY A 78 -12.98 -5.50 -7.20
N GLU A 79 -14.02 -4.76 -7.55
CA GLU A 79 -14.25 -3.38 -7.09
C GLU A 79 -14.77 -3.25 -5.66
N SER A 80 -15.27 -4.32 -5.04
CA SER A 80 -15.84 -4.29 -3.69
C SER A 80 -14.81 -4.06 -2.58
N LEU A 81 -13.52 -4.30 -2.87
CA LEU A 81 -12.41 -3.97 -1.98
C LEU A 81 -11.87 -2.58 -2.32
N GLU A 82 -11.98 -1.62 -1.40
CA GLU A 82 -11.38 -0.31 -1.58
C GLU A 82 -9.87 -0.38 -1.33
N ILE A 83 -9.05 0.09 -2.28
CA ILE A 83 -7.59 0.00 -2.22
C ILE A 83 -6.96 1.39 -2.21
N ILE A 84 -6.24 1.69 -1.14
CA ILE A 84 -5.30 2.82 -1.06
C ILE A 84 -3.92 2.28 -1.44
N ALA A 85 -3.38 2.67 -2.60
CA ALA A 85 -2.07 2.24 -3.03
C ALA A 85 -0.97 3.14 -2.46
N THR A 86 0.01 2.55 -1.76
CA THR A 86 1.11 3.29 -1.12
C THR A 86 2.47 2.73 -1.53
N GLY A 87 3.41 3.61 -1.85
CA GLY A 87 4.79 3.22 -2.16
C GLY A 87 5.27 3.82 -3.49
N GLY A 88 6.35 4.59 -3.44
CA GLY A 88 6.97 5.19 -4.62
C GLY A 88 6.10 6.16 -5.42
N VAL A 89 5.03 6.69 -4.83
CA VAL A 89 4.21 7.75 -5.44
C VAL A 89 4.94 9.07 -5.32
N ASP A 90 5.39 9.53 -6.47
CA ASP A 90 6.43 10.55 -6.54
C ASP A 90 6.21 11.47 -7.77
N SER A 91 5.06 11.39 -8.41
CA SER A 91 4.64 12.37 -9.41
C SER A 91 3.13 12.27 -9.61
N PRO A 92 2.50 13.30 -10.18
CA PRO A 92 1.11 13.21 -10.63
C PRO A 92 0.89 12.02 -11.59
N ASP A 93 1.83 11.75 -12.49
CA ASP A 93 1.74 10.61 -13.42
C ASP A 93 1.73 9.26 -12.70
N ARG A 94 2.52 9.11 -11.64
CA ARG A 94 2.52 7.88 -10.83
C ARG A 94 1.22 7.73 -10.03
N ALA A 95 0.69 8.81 -9.48
CA ALA A 95 -0.63 8.80 -8.84
C ALA A 95 -1.71 8.37 -9.85
N LEU A 96 -1.71 8.99 -11.04
CA LEU A 96 -2.65 8.69 -12.12
C LEU A 96 -2.52 7.23 -12.60
N ALA A 97 -1.31 6.69 -12.70
CA ALA A 97 -1.08 5.30 -13.06
C ALA A 97 -1.67 4.32 -12.04
N LEU A 98 -1.62 4.63 -10.74
CA LEU A 98 -2.27 3.81 -9.71
C LEU A 98 -3.79 3.91 -9.78
N LEU A 99 -4.34 5.11 -9.93
CA LEU A 99 -5.79 5.31 -10.08
C LEU A 99 -6.32 4.55 -11.31
N ARG A 100 -5.63 4.63 -12.45
CA ARG A 100 -5.97 3.86 -13.66
C ARG A 100 -5.82 2.35 -13.50
N ALA A 101 -4.91 1.89 -12.64
CA ALA A 101 -4.77 0.48 -12.30
C ALA A 101 -5.82 0.00 -11.27
N GLY A 102 -6.73 0.88 -10.85
CA GLY A 102 -7.86 0.57 -10.00
C GLY A 102 -7.62 0.86 -8.53
N ALA A 103 -6.69 1.74 -8.15
CA ALA A 103 -6.67 2.27 -6.78
C ALA A 103 -7.81 3.29 -6.59
N ASN A 104 -8.43 3.29 -5.41
CA ASN A 104 -9.44 4.28 -5.03
C ASN A 104 -8.79 5.57 -4.52
N ALA A 105 -7.60 5.44 -3.93
CA ALA A 105 -6.74 6.56 -3.55
C ALA A 105 -5.27 6.13 -3.61
N CYS A 106 -4.36 7.10 -3.60
CA CYS A 106 -2.93 6.88 -3.42
C CYS A 106 -2.41 7.65 -2.22
N ALA A 107 -1.40 7.11 -1.54
CA ALA A 107 -0.68 7.82 -0.49
C ALA A 107 0.80 7.97 -0.84
N TYR A 108 1.38 9.09 -0.41
CA TYR A 108 2.76 9.46 -0.66
C TYR A 108 3.40 10.00 0.61
N PHE A 109 4.70 9.73 0.77
CA PHE A 109 5.48 10.27 1.88
C PHE A 109 6.88 10.64 1.42
N THR A 110 7.67 9.67 0.95
CA THR A 110 9.03 9.95 0.46
C THR A 110 9.04 11.00 -0.63
N GLY A 111 8.03 10.99 -1.52
CA GLY A 111 7.90 12.02 -2.54
C GLY A 111 7.68 13.42 -1.98
N PHE A 112 6.90 13.56 -0.90
CA PHE A 112 6.73 14.83 -0.20
C PHE A 112 8.06 15.29 0.43
N ILE A 113 8.81 14.36 1.03
CA ILE A 113 10.11 14.68 1.63
C ILE A 113 11.13 15.12 0.58
N THR A 114 11.19 14.48 -0.58
CA THR A 114 12.22 14.74 -1.60
C THR A 114 11.87 15.83 -2.61
N ARG A 115 10.58 16.19 -2.75
CA ARG A 115 10.12 17.24 -3.68
C ARG A 115 9.36 18.39 -3.03
N GLY A 116 9.10 18.30 -1.73
CA GLY A 116 8.42 19.35 -0.97
C GLY A 116 6.89 19.36 -1.13
N PRO A 117 6.23 20.38 -0.57
CA PRO A 117 4.77 20.50 -0.54
C PRO A 117 4.12 20.82 -1.89
N GLY A 118 4.91 21.18 -2.91
CA GLY A 118 4.41 21.45 -4.27
C GLY A 118 4.19 20.20 -5.14
N LEU A 119 4.47 19.01 -4.60
CA LEU A 119 4.13 17.71 -5.19
C LEU A 119 2.66 17.37 -4.96
#